data_AF-A0A812M8Q2-F1
#
_entry.id   AF-A0A812M8Q2-F1
#
_cell.length_a   1.000
_cell.length_b   1.000
_cell.length_c   1.000
_cell.angle_alpha   90.00
_cell.angle_beta   90.00
_cell.angle_gamma   90.00
#
_symmetry.space_group_name_H-M   'P 1'
#
loop_
_entity.id
_entity.type
_entity.pdbx_description
1 polymer ?
#
loop_
_entity_poly.entity_id
_entity_poly.type
_entity_poly.pdbx_seq_one_letter_code
_entity_poly.pdbx_strand_id
1 'polypeptide(L)'
;MADWHQSARFEGRSGKATVPVEGGAKRQVEGGTAKVYPRTDPVAIGLILSPDGRRILLGRSHKYPAGMYTCLSGFIDSCESVEEAFRREAFEDCQCHLKLISAWAKALRVAHVFHPPVT
;
A
#
# COMPACT_ATOMS: atom_id res chain seq x y z
N MET A 1 7.86 13.39 -6.13
CA MET A 1 8.07 13.80 -7.55
C MET A 1 9.47 14.33 -7.79
N ALA A 2 9.97 15.31 -7.02
CA ALA A 2 11.34 15.80 -7.15
C ALA A 2 12.40 14.68 -7.07
N ASP A 3 12.31 13.82 -6.05
CA ASP A 3 13.25 12.70 -5.86
C ASP A 3 13.23 11.71 -7.03
N TRP A 4 12.04 11.41 -7.57
CA TRP A 4 11.91 10.55 -8.74
C TRP A 4 12.58 11.16 -9.97
N HIS A 5 12.44 12.47 -10.21
CA HIS A 5 13.15 13.12 -11.31
C HIS A 5 14.68 13.11 -11.13
N GLN A 6 15.16 13.13 -9.88
CA GLN A 6 16.59 13.02 -9.59
C GLN A 6 17.13 11.61 -9.83
N SER A 7 16.35 10.57 -9.55
CA SER A 7 16.76 9.18 -9.71
C SER A 7 16.50 8.62 -11.11
N ALA A 8 15.46 9.08 -11.82
CA ALA A 8 15.08 8.59 -13.14
C ALA A 8 15.76 9.34 -14.30
N ARG A 9 17.05 9.71 -14.17
CA ARG A 9 17.77 10.45 -15.22
C ARG A 9 18.02 9.64 -16.49
N PHE A 10 18.11 8.32 -16.36
CA PHE A 10 18.36 7.39 -17.46
C PHE A 10 17.27 6.32 -17.52
N GLU A 11 16.99 5.82 -18.73
CA GLU A 11 16.05 4.73 -18.93
C GLU A 11 16.69 3.38 -18.55
N GLY A 12 15.91 2.47 -17.93
CA GLY A 12 16.43 1.17 -17.50
C GLY A 12 16.74 0.16 -18.62
N ARG A 13 16.15 0.31 -19.82
CA ARG A 13 16.35 -0.62 -20.95
C ARG A 13 17.57 -0.26 -21.80
N SER A 14 17.63 0.98 -22.28
CA SER A 14 18.72 1.45 -23.17
C SER A 14 19.84 2.22 -22.46
N GLY A 15 19.64 2.67 -21.22
CA GLY A 15 20.58 3.53 -20.51
C GLY A 15 20.65 4.98 -21.02
N LYS A 16 19.85 5.35 -22.03
CA LYS A 16 19.81 6.72 -22.57
C LYS A 16 19.25 7.71 -21.56
N ALA A 17 19.70 8.96 -21.68
CA ALA A 17 19.18 10.07 -20.90
C ALA A 17 17.68 10.28 -21.18
N THR A 18 16.99 10.79 -20.16
CA THR A 18 15.57 11.13 -20.25
C THR A 18 15.35 12.57 -19.83
N VAL A 19 14.31 13.20 -20.38
CA VAL A 19 13.91 14.59 -20.07
C VAL A 19 12.48 14.63 -19.52
N PRO A 20 12.15 15.51 -18.55
CA PRO A 20 10.77 15.70 -18.09
C PRO A 20 9.87 16.18 -19.24
N VAL A 21 8.66 15.63 -19.32
CA VAL A 21 7.62 16.05 -20.27
C VAL A 21 6.27 16.13 -19.56
N GLU A 22 5.27 16.73 -20.20
CA GLU A 22 3.90 16.86 -19.66
C GLU A 22 3.87 17.42 -18.21
N GLY A 23 4.52 18.57 -18.00
CA GLY A 23 4.59 19.21 -16.68
C GLY A 23 5.38 18.42 -15.63
N GLY A 24 6.17 17.43 -16.06
CA GLY A 24 6.93 16.55 -15.17
C GLY A 24 6.15 15.32 -14.70
N ALA A 25 4.94 15.06 -15.20
CA ALA A 25 4.20 13.84 -14.84
C ALA A 25 4.90 12.55 -15.30
N LYS A 26 5.72 12.63 -16.34
CA LYS A 26 6.56 11.54 -16.85
C LYS A 26 7.86 12.08 -17.46
N ARG A 27 8.79 11.18 -17.79
CA ARG A 27 10.02 11.51 -18.52
C ARG A 27 10.02 10.78 -19.87
N GLN A 28 10.65 11.37 -20.87
CA GLN A 28 10.80 10.78 -22.21
C GLN A 28 12.28 10.58 -22.54
N VAL A 29 12.58 9.46 -23.18
CA VAL A 29 13.93 9.12 -23.63
C VAL A 29 14.35 10.05 -24.76
N GLU A 30 15.55 10.61 -24.68
CA GLU A 30 16.10 11.46 -25.73
C GLU A 30 16.26 10.68 -27.05
N GLY A 31 15.78 11.28 -28.15
CA GLY A 31 15.83 10.66 -29.48
C GLY A 31 14.89 9.46 -29.66
N GLY A 32 13.90 9.26 -28.78
CA GLY A 32 12.92 8.18 -28.87
C GLY A 32 11.52 8.58 -28.42
N THR A 33 10.59 7.62 -28.46
CA THR A 33 9.19 7.79 -28.03
C THR A 33 8.88 7.10 -26.71
N ALA A 34 9.84 6.37 -26.15
CA ALA A 34 9.69 5.64 -24.89
C ALA A 34 9.52 6.61 -23.71
N LYS A 35 8.58 6.26 -22.82
CA LYS A 35 8.19 7.06 -21.65
C LYS A 35 8.52 6.30 -20.37
N VAL A 36 9.02 7.02 -19.37
CA VAL A 36 9.30 6.53 -18.02
C VAL A 36 8.33 7.20 -17.06
N TYR A 37 7.62 6.38 -16.29
CA TYR A 37 6.62 6.82 -15.32
C TYR A 37 7.16 6.70 -13.89
N PRO A 38 6.68 7.53 -12.95
CA PRO A 38 6.94 7.34 -11.53
C PRO A 38 6.49 5.95 -11.08
N ARG A 39 7.32 5.28 -10.28
CA ARG A 39 6.95 4.04 -9.61
C ARG A 39 5.86 4.34 -8.57
N THR A 40 4.83 3.51 -8.53
CA THR A 40 3.82 3.51 -7.46
C THR A 40 3.86 2.15 -6.81
N ASP A 41 4.20 2.10 -5.53
CA ASP A 41 4.26 0.87 -4.74
C ASP A 41 3.03 0.80 -3.84
N PRO A 42 2.00 0.01 -4.20
CA PRO A 42 0.75 -0.07 -3.45
C PRO A 42 0.94 -0.73 -2.08
N VAL A 43 0.19 -0.24 -1.09
CA VAL A 43 0.24 -0.70 0.30
C VAL A 43 -1.17 -1.03 0.77
N ALA A 44 -1.35 -2.21 1.35
CA ALA A 44 -2.55 -2.56 2.10
C ALA A 44 -2.37 -2.14 3.56
N ILE A 45 -3.39 -1.49 4.14
CA ILE A 45 -3.45 -1.16 5.56
C ILE A 45 -4.84 -1.54 6.07
N GLY A 46 -4.91 -2.24 7.20
CA GLY A 46 -6.16 -2.83 7.67
C GLY A 46 -6.29 -2.87 9.18
N LEU A 47 -7.54 -2.73 9.65
CA LEU A 47 -7.90 -2.92 11.04
C LEU A 47 -8.28 -4.39 11.26
N ILE A 48 -7.65 -5.04 12.23
CA ILE A 48 -7.98 -6.41 12.60
C ILE A 48 -8.81 -6.37 13.88
N LEU A 49 -10.02 -6.90 13.81
CA LEU A 49 -10.92 -7.05 14.95
C LEU A 49 -10.69 -8.40 15.62
N SER A 50 -10.80 -8.42 16.96
CA SER A 50 -10.89 -9.68 17.70
C SER A 50 -12.15 -10.46 17.30
N PRO A 51 -12.18 -11.78 17.52
CA PRO A 51 -13.35 -12.61 17.16
C PRO A 51 -14.67 -12.16 17.80
N ASP A 52 -14.61 -11.53 18.98
CA ASP A 52 -15.78 -10.97 19.68
C ASP A 52 -16.13 -9.54 19.23
N GLY A 53 -15.35 -8.94 18.33
CA GLY A 53 -15.55 -7.58 17.82
C GLY A 53 -15.27 -6.45 18.83
N ARG A 54 -14.72 -6.76 20.01
CA ARG A 54 -14.56 -5.78 21.10
C ARG A 54 -13.17 -5.16 21.20
N ARG A 55 -12.19 -5.74 20.53
CA ARG A 55 -10.79 -5.30 20.55
C ARG A 55 -10.26 -5.20 19.14
N ILE A 56 -9.20 -4.41 19.00
CA ILE A 56 -8.45 -4.28 17.75
C ILE A 56 -7.00 -4.67 18.00
N LEU A 57 -6.38 -5.27 17.00
CA LEU A 57 -4.93 -5.49 16.99
C LEU A 57 -4.23 -4.28 16.38
N LEU A 58 -3.24 -3.76 17.10
CA LEU A 58 -2.37 -2.69 16.64
C LEU A 58 -0.91 -3.14 16.78
N GLY A 59 -0.10 -2.78 15.80
CA GLY A 59 1.34 -2.99 15.78
C GLY A 59 2.11 -1.71 16.12
N ARG A 60 3.39 -1.87 16.43
CA ARG A 60 4.32 -0.75 16.60
C ARG A 60 5.69 -1.13 16.04
N SER A 61 6.20 -0.30 15.14
CA SER A 61 7.59 -0.40 14.66
C SER A 61 8.54 0.33 15.63
N HIS A 62 9.77 -0.17 15.77
CA HIS A 62 10.81 0.45 16.62
C HIS A 62 11.12 1.91 16.23
N LYS A 63 10.88 2.30 14.98
CA LYS A 63 11.06 3.68 14.50
C LYS A 63 10.02 4.66 15.03
N TYR A 64 8.88 4.18 15.54
CA TYR A 64 7.83 5.05 16.04
C TYR A 64 8.06 5.47 17.50
N PRO A 65 7.66 6.70 17.86
CA PRO A 65 7.70 7.17 19.24
C PRO A 65 7.05 6.17 20.21
N ALA A 66 7.54 6.16 21.45
CA ALA A 66 6.94 5.34 22.50
C ALA A 66 5.44 5.71 22.66
N GLY A 67 4.59 4.70 22.82
CA GLY A 67 3.15 4.87 22.95
C GLY A 67 2.39 5.05 21.63
N MET A 68 3.07 5.15 20.48
CA MET A 68 2.41 5.21 19.18
C MET A 68 2.18 3.80 18.60
N TYR A 69 0.91 3.46 18.39
CA TYR A 69 0.46 2.21 17.79
C TYR A 69 -0.38 2.51 16.55
N THR A 70 -0.34 1.60 15.57
CA THR A 70 -1.06 1.75 14.30
C THR A 70 -1.60 0.40 13.82
N CYS A 71 -2.54 0.45 12.88
CA CYS A 71 -2.94 -0.71 12.10
C CYS A 71 -1.73 -1.36 11.42
N LEU A 72 -1.82 -2.67 11.18
CA LEU A 72 -0.85 -3.37 10.35
C LEU A 72 -0.96 -2.88 8.91
N SER A 73 0.17 -2.89 8.21
CA SER A 73 0.26 -2.47 6.82
C SER A 73 1.44 -3.13 6.14
N GLY A 74 1.30 -3.45 4.86
CA GLY A 74 2.38 -4.03 4.07
C GLY A 74 2.20 -3.81 2.58
N PHE A 75 3.25 -4.08 1.81
CA PHE A 75 3.22 -3.90 0.37
C PHE A 75 2.36 -4.97 -0.30
N ILE A 76 1.68 -4.57 -1.37
CA ILE A 76 0.94 -5.50 -2.22
C ILE A 76 1.91 -6.02 -3.28
N ASP A 77 2.11 -7.33 -3.34
CA ASP A 77 2.97 -7.94 -4.35
C ASP A 77 2.28 -8.01 -5.71
N SER A 78 3.09 -8.33 -6.73
CA SER A 78 2.56 -8.52 -8.08
C SER A 78 1.54 -9.66 -8.10
N CYS A 79 0.40 -9.40 -8.71
CA CYS A 79 -0.72 -10.34 -8.84
C CYS A 79 -1.46 -10.65 -7.52
N GLU A 80 -1.26 -9.89 -6.45
CA GLU A 80 -2.10 -9.99 -5.25
C GLU A 80 -3.29 -9.02 -5.31
N SER A 81 -4.44 -9.47 -4.83
CA SER A 81 -5.50 -8.55 -4.38
C SER A 81 -5.09 -7.85 -3.08
N VAL A 82 -5.78 -6.75 -2.75
CA VAL A 82 -5.57 -6.03 -1.48
C VAL A 82 -5.80 -6.95 -0.29
N GLU A 83 -6.81 -7.81 -0.38
CA GLU A 83 -7.18 -8.76 0.67
C GLU A 83 -6.15 -9.89 0.80
N GLU A 84 -5.60 -10.41 -0.30
CA GLU A 84 -4.54 -11.42 -0.25
C GLU A 84 -3.27 -10.87 0.38
N ALA A 85 -2.81 -9.70 -0.08
CA ALA A 85 -1.65 -9.02 0.49
C ALA A 85 -1.82 -8.80 1.99
N PHE A 86 -2.98 -8.29 2.42
CA PHE A 86 -3.21 -8.05 3.84
C PHE A 86 -3.29 -9.34 4.67
N ARG A 87 -3.79 -10.46 4.12
CA ARG A 87 -3.73 -11.77 4.79
C ARG A 87 -2.30 -12.25 4.97
N ARG A 88 -1.48 -12.13 3.93
CA ARG A 88 -0.07 -12.54 3.96
C ARG A 88 0.68 -11.73 5.02
N GLU A 89 0.59 -10.41 4.96
CA GLU A 89 1.28 -9.50 5.90
C GLU A 89 0.82 -9.74 7.35
N ALA A 90 -0.49 -9.90 7.60
CA ALA A 90 -0.98 -10.20 8.95
C ALA A 90 -0.47 -11.56 9.48
N PHE A 91 -0.31 -12.55 8.60
CA PHE A 91 0.27 -13.83 8.99
C PHE A 91 1.78 -13.72 9.26
N GLU A 92 2.53 -12.99 8.44
CA GLU A 92 3.97 -12.78 8.59
C GLU A 92 4.31 -11.99 9.87
N ASP A 93 3.58 -10.92 10.15
CA ASP A 93 3.89 -10.02 11.27
C ASP A 93 3.35 -10.51 12.63
N CYS A 94 2.19 -11.16 12.65
CA CYS A 94 1.51 -11.52 13.91
C CYS A 94 0.95 -12.94 13.95
N GLN A 95 1.22 -13.77 12.94
CA GLN A 95 0.68 -15.14 12.84
C GLN A 95 -0.85 -15.16 12.89
N CYS A 96 -1.48 -14.10 12.39
CA CYS A 96 -2.92 -13.90 12.44
C CYS A 96 -3.61 -14.45 11.19
N HIS A 97 -4.45 -15.48 11.34
CA HIS A 97 -5.28 -16.00 10.25
C HIS A 97 -6.60 -15.24 10.12
N LEU A 98 -6.73 -14.42 9.08
CA LEU A 98 -7.94 -13.63 8.83
C LEU A 98 -8.99 -14.44 8.05
N LYS A 99 -10.20 -14.55 8.60
CA LYS A 99 -11.31 -15.29 7.96
C LYS A 99 -12.13 -14.45 6.99
N LEU A 100 -12.39 -13.19 7.35
CA LEU A 100 -13.21 -12.26 6.58
C LEU A 100 -12.42 -10.97 6.40
N ILE A 101 -12.33 -10.51 5.16
CA ILE A 101 -11.75 -9.21 4.83
C ILE A 101 -12.73 -8.50 3.91
N SER A 102 -13.01 -7.24 4.24
CA SER A 102 -13.64 -6.30 3.33
C SER A 102 -12.61 -5.24 2.96
N ALA A 103 -12.20 -5.20 1.70
CA ALA A 103 -11.37 -4.10 1.21
C ALA A 103 -12.23 -2.88 0.90
N TRP A 104 -11.69 -1.70 1.21
CA TRP A 104 -12.30 -0.42 0.92
C TRP A 104 -11.28 0.43 0.16
N ALA A 105 -11.56 0.76 -1.09
CA ALA A 105 -10.68 1.60 -1.88
C ALA A 105 -11.00 3.10 -1.62
N LYS A 106 -10.03 3.79 -1.00
CA LYS A 106 -9.88 5.24 -0.80
C LYS A 106 -10.92 5.97 0.08
N ALA A 107 -10.33 6.70 1.05
CA ALA A 107 -10.89 7.56 2.10
C ALA A 107 -11.68 6.83 3.20
N LEU A 108 -11.19 6.97 4.45
CA LEU A 108 -11.82 6.54 5.69
C LEU A 108 -13.36 6.56 5.57
N ARG A 109 -13.97 5.38 5.52
CA ARG A 109 -15.30 5.18 6.06
C ARG A 109 -15.15 4.15 7.15
N VAL A 110 -15.44 4.58 8.38
CA VAL A 110 -15.63 3.69 9.51
C VAL A 110 -16.72 2.69 9.09
N ALA A 111 -16.34 1.43 8.91
CA ALA A 111 -17.30 0.38 8.59
C ALA A 111 -18.22 0.19 9.81
N HIS A 112 -19.46 0.68 9.72
CA HIS A 112 -20.52 0.26 10.62
C HIS A 112 -20.83 -1.20 10.31
N VAL A 113 -20.47 -2.10 11.22
CA VAL A 113 -20.92 -3.49 11.17
C VAL A 113 -22.40 -3.50 11.55
N PHE A 114 -23.27 -3.72 10.55
CA PHE A 114 -24.69 -3.93 10.76
C PHE A 114 -24.89 -5.38 11.23
N HIS A 115 -25.38 -5.57 12.46
CA HIS A 115 -25.88 -6.87 12.90
C HIS A 115 -27.39 -6.93 12.61
N PRO A 116 -27.91 -7.95 11.91
CA PRO A 116 -29.35 -8.18 11.88
C PRO A 116 -29.83 -8.53 13.30
N PRO A 117 -31.04 -8.11 13.70
CA PRO A 117 -31.59 -8.40 15.01
C PRO A 117 -31.77 -9.90 15.17
N VAL A 118 -31.23 -10.45 16.26
CA VAL A 118 -31.53 -11.80 16.71
C VAL A 118 -32.83 -11.72 17.52
N THR A 119 -33.88 -12.36 17.03
CA THR A 119 -35.08 -12.69 17.83
C THR A 119 -34.86 -13.97 18.61
#